data_AF-A0AAE0TD26-F1
#
_entry.id   AF-A0AAE0TD26-F1
#
_cell.length_a   1.000
_cell.length_b   1.000
_cell.length_c   1.000
_cell.angle_alpha   90.00
_cell.angle_beta   90.00
_cell.angle_gamma   90.00
#
_symmetry.space_group_name_H-M   'P 1'
#
loop_
_entity.id
_entity.type
_entity.pdbx_description
1 polymer ?
#
loop_
_entity_poly.entity_id
_entity_poly.type
_entity_poly.pdbx_seq_one_letter_code
_entity_poly.pdbx_strand_id
1 'polypeptide(L)'
;MDYRNTFEKSLCRQDKIAHEKRWADILNAIENTGTYDLTVDELIFGAKTAWRNAPRCIGRIQWSKLQLFDARHVSTARGMFEAICNHIKYGTNDGNIRSAITIFPHQISGRRSFRVWNSQLFSYAGYKQSDGTVIGDPFHVEFTEITRKFPHYAIFGFAQVCQKLGWKGKNGRFDILPLVLQANEHDPEFFDIPPELVLEVEMKHPKFPWFADLGLKWYSLPAVSNMMFDCGGLEFTAAPFNGWYMSTEVGARDLCDPNRYNILETVAQKMQLDTRKNSSLWKDIALVEINVAVLYSYQMHDDHCGRFTLRINAKGVTIMDHHTAAESFMSHLENEQRLRGGCPSDWVWIVPPMSGSLTPVFRQEMLNYKLKPSYEYQVQ
;
A
#
# COMPACT_ATOMS: atom_id res chain seq x y z
N MET A 1 28.12 7.59 -1.99
CA MET A 1 28.84 8.29 -0.90
C MET A 1 27.88 8.78 0.18
N ASP A 2 26.83 9.54 -0.17
CA ASP A 2 25.90 10.14 0.81
C ASP A 2 25.11 9.13 1.65
N TYR A 3 24.52 8.10 1.04
CA TYR A 3 23.70 7.10 1.75
C TYR A 3 24.44 6.44 2.92
N ARG A 4 25.69 6.06 2.68
CA ARG A 4 26.52 5.37 3.65
C ARG A 4 26.97 6.28 4.80
N ASN A 5 27.34 7.53 4.49
CA ASN A 5 27.65 8.53 5.51
C ASN A 5 26.44 8.74 6.45
N THR A 6 25.22 8.66 5.91
CA THR A 6 23.99 8.68 6.72
C THR A 6 23.81 7.41 7.55
N PHE A 7 24.04 6.22 6.98
CA PHE A 7 23.94 4.94 7.70
C PHE A 7 24.87 4.88 8.91
N GLU A 8 26.14 5.23 8.76
CA GLU A 8 27.09 5.12 9.87
C GLU A 8 26.88 6.17 10.95
N LYS A 9 26.53 7.41 10.56
CA LYS A 9 26.06 8.43 11.52
C LYS A 9 24.88 7.93 12.34
N SER A 10 24.01 7.11 11.76
CA SER A 10 22.85 6.55 12.47
C SER A 10 23.19 5.45 13.48
N LEU A 11 24.30 4.72 13.29
CA LEU A 11 24.70 3.63 14.18
C LEU A 11 25.40 4.09 15.47
N CYS A 12 25.64 5.40 15.64
CA CYS A 12 26.52 5.96 16.69
C CYS A 12 27.91 5.27 16.77
N ARG A 13 28.29 4.48 15.76
CA ARG A 13 29.57 3.80 15.68
C ARG A 13 30.53 4.71 14.93
N GLN A 14 31.39 5.39 15.68
CA GLN A 14 32.57 6.07 15.15
C GLN A 14 33.71 5.08 14.87
N ASP A 15 33.41 3.86 14.38
CA ASP A 15 34.46 2.91 14.01
C ASP A 15 34.98 3.25 12.61
N LYS A 16 35.90 4.23 12.60
CA LYS A 16 36.53 4.74 11.38
C LYS A 16 37.22 3.64 10.57
N ILE A 17 37.74 2.60 11.23
CA ILE A 17 38.45 1.49 10.58
C ILE A 17 37.45 0.60 9.84
N ALA A 18 36.34 0.22 10.50
CA ALA A 18 35.28 -0.53 9.84
C ALA A 18 34.67 0.27 8.66
N HIS A 19 34.56 1.60 8.80
CA HIS A 19 34.16 2.48 7.70
C HIS A 19 35.18 2.41 6.54
N GLU A 20 36.45 2.70 6.78
CA GLU A 20 37.42 2.75 5.68
C GLU A 20 37.52 1.39 4.95
N LYS A 21 37.41 0.29 5.68
CA LYS A 21 37.37 -1.06 5.10
C LYS A 21 36.13 -1.27 4.21
N ARG A 22 34.92 -1.03 4.73
CA ARG A 22 33.69 -1.21 3.93
C ARG A 22 33.68 -0.30 2.70
N TRP A 23 34.28 0.87 2.78
CA TRP A 23 34.45 1.76 1.62
C TRP A 23 35.29 1.12 0.53
N ALA A 24 36.47 0.62 0.90
CA ALA A 24 37.38 -0.04 -0.02
C ALA A 24 36.71 -1.26 -0.67
N ASP A 25 35.98 -2.06 0.13
CA ASP A 25 35.25 -3.23 -0.38
C ASP A 25 34.21 -2.85 -1.45
N ILE A 26 33.44 -1.78 -1.23
CA ILE A 26 32.44 -1.29 -2.19
C ILE A 26 33.12 -0.77 -3.46
N LEU A 27 34.17 0.04 -3.33
CA LEU A 27 34.90 0.58 -4.49
C LEU A 27 35.51 -0.54 -5.34
N ASN A 28 36.15 -1.52 -4.69
CA ASN A 28 36.71 -2.69 -5.36
C ASN A 28 35.61 -3.51 -6.06
N ALA A 29 34.43 -3.68 -5.44
CA ALA A 29 33.32 -4.39 -6.07
C ALA A 29 32.82 -3.67 -7.33
N ILE A 30 32.63 -2.34 -7.25
CA ILE A 30 32.18 -1.51 -8.37
C ILE A 30 33.21 -1.54 -9.51
N GLU A 31 34.51 -1.41 -9.20
CA GLU A 31 35.57 -1.44 -10.21
C GLU A 31 35.64 -2.79 -10.93
N ASN A 32 35.49 -3.90 -10.21
CA ASN A 32 35.64 -5.25 -10.77
C ASN A 32 34.36 -5.79 -11.43
N THR A 33 33.17 -5.41 -10.96
CA THR A 33 31.89 -6.02 -11.38
C THR A 33 30.89 -5.03 -11.96
N GLY A 34 31.14 -3.73 -11.86
CA GLY A 34 30.22 -2.66 -12.25
C GLY A 34 29.07 -2.41 -11.27
N THR A 35 28.98 -3.16 -10.17
CA THR A 35 27.96 -3.01 -9.12
C THR A 35 28.52 -3.39 -7.74
N TYR A 36 27.70 -3.35 -6.71
CA TYR A 36 28.03 -3.84 -5.36
C TYR A 36 26.77 -4.35 -4.65
N ASP A 37 26.96 -5.14 -3.59
CA ASP A 37 25.86 -5.58 -2.73
C ASP A 37 25.85 -4.86 -1.39
N LEU A 38 24.65 -4.52 -0.93
CA LEU A 38 24.40 -4.06 0.44
C LEU A 38 24.52 -5.22 1.45
N THR A 39 25.02 -4.95 2.64
CA THR A 39 24.83 -5.88 3.76
C THR A 39 23.37 -5.91 4.19
N VAL A 40 22.97 -6.93 4.96
CA VAL A 40 21.60 -7.01 5.49
C VAL A 40 21.27 -5.80 6.38
N ASP A 41 22.22 -5.35 7.20
CA ASP A 41 22.03 -4.18 8.07
C ASP A 41 21.87 -2.88 7.26
N GLU A 42 22.68 -2.71 6.23
CA GLU A 42 22.54 -1.59 5.29
C GLU A 42 21.19 -1.65 4.58
N LEU A 43 20.70 -2.83 4.20
CA LEU A 43 19.41 -2.99 3.54
C LEU A 43 18.23 -2.64 4.47
N ILE A 44 18.27 -3.10 5.74
CA ILE A 44 17.27 -2.78 6.76
C ILE A 44 17.20 -1.28 7.03
N PHE A 45 18.35 -0.64 7.20
CA PHE A 45 18.41 0.80 7.38
C PHE A 45 17.86 1.55 6.17
N GLY A 46 18.20 1.09 4.97
CA GLY A 46 17.79 1.71 3.73
C GLY A 46 16.27 1.68 3.55
N ALA A 47 15.66 0.51 3.74
CA ALA A 47 14.22 0.32 3.60
C ALA A 47 13.42 1.15 4.61
N LYS A 48 13.86 1.20 5.87
CA LYS A 48 13.26 2.03 6.92
C LYS A 48 13.39 3.51 6.60
N THR A 49 14.54 3.92 6.11
CA THR A 49 14.82 5.33 5.77
C THR A 49 14.08 5.77 4.52
N ALA A 50 13.92 4.91 3.51
CA ALA A 50 13.05 5.15 2.34
C ALA A 50 11.61 5.42 2.78
N TRP A 51 11.09 4.64 3.75
CA TRP A 51 9.76 4.90 4.30
C TRP A 51 9.72 6.24 5.05
N ARG A 52 10.70 6.51 5.91
CA ARG A 52 10.85 7.81 6.61
C ARG A 52 10.90 9.01 5.65
N ASN A 53 11.41 8.79 4.43
CA ASN A 53 11.55 9.79 3.39
C ASN A 53 10.32 9.90 2.47
N ALA A 54 9.33 9.00 2.55
CA ALA A 54 8.20 8.94 1.62
C ALA A 54 7.21 10.11 1.86
N PRO A 55 7.19 11.16 1.01
CA PRO A 55 6.48 12.40 1.31
C PRO A 55 4.95 12.23 1.30
N ARG A 56 4.44 11.19 0.66
CA ARG A 56 3.01 10.89 0.51
C ARG A 56 2.45 9.97 1.60
N CYS A 57 3.28 9.54 2.56
CA CYS A 57 2.86 8.61 3.60
C CYS A 57 2.56 9.33 4.91
N ILE A 58 1.31 9.28 5.37
CA ILE A 58 0.88 9.83 6.66
C ILE A 58 1.30 8.94 7.84
N GLY A 59 1.44 7.63 7.64
CA GLY A 59 1.77 6.65 8.69
C GLY A 59 3.24 6.61 9.13
N ARG A 60 4.06 7.62 8.79
CA ARG A 60 5.52 7.58 8.95
C ARG A 60 6.03 7.57 10.39
N ILE A 61 5.19 7.82 11.40
CA ILE A 61 5.61 7.67 12.80
C ILE A 61 6.10 6.24 13.12
N GLN A 62 5.66 5.24 12.33
CA GLN A 62 6.01 3.82 12.50
C GLN A 62 7.29 3.40 11.74
N TRP A 63 7.97 4.33 11.05
CA TRP A 63 9.05 4.02 10.09
C TRP A 63 10.14 3.07 10.62
N SER A 64 10.44 3.14 11.92
CA SER A 64 11.49 2.33 12.56
C SER A 64 11.07 0.89 12.85
N LYS A 65 9.77 0.57 12.80
CA LYS A 65 9.17 -0.74 13.12
C LYS A 65 8.81 -1.58 11.89
N LEU A 66 9.58 -1.43 10.80
CA LEU A 66 9.42 -2.24 9.59
C LEU A 66 10.17 -3.57 9.70
N GLN A 67 9.48 -4.69 9.45
CA GLN A 67 10.11 -6.00 9.24
C GLN A 67 10.64 -6.10 7.81
N LEU A 68 11.86 -6.59 7.63
CA LEU A 68 12.43 -6.86 6.31
C LEU A 68 12.55 -8.36 6.07
N PHE A 69 12.11 -8.81 4.90
CA PHE A 69 12.40 -10.14 4.36
C PHE A 69 13.42 -9.99 3.23
N ASP A 70 14.63 -10.52 3.44
CA ASP A 70 15.69 -10.50 2.43
C ASP A 70 15.50 -11.66 1.45
N ALA A 71 14.92 -11.35 0.29
CA ALA A 71 14.65 -12.28 -0.79
C ALA A 71 15.61 -12.06 -1.98
N ARG A 72 16.77 -11.42 -1.77
CA ARG A 72 17.77 -11.17 -2.83
C ARG A 72 18.43 -12.43 -3.38
N HIS A 73 18.20 -13.58 -2.74
CA HIS A 73 18.66 -14.89 -3.21
C HIS A 73 17.65 -15.58 -4.15
N VAL A 74 16.42 -15.07 -4.27
CA VAL A 74 15.36 -15.65 -5.10
C VAL A 74 15.68 -15.50 -6.59
N SER A 75 15.51 -16.57 -7.37
CA SER A 75 15.84 -16.60 -8.80
C SER A 75 14.66 -16.93 -9.73
N THR A 76 13.50 -17.32 -9.18
CA THR A 76 12.35 -17.81 -9.96
C THR A 76 11.05 -17.12 -9.57
N ALA A 77 10.07 -17.08 -10.47
CA ALA A 77 8.74 -16.50 -10.18
C ALA A 77 8.03 -17.28 -9.08
N ARG A 78 8.19 -18.61 -9.04
CA ARG A 78 7.69 -19.45 -7.94
C ARG A 78 8.33 -19.08 -6.59
N GLY A 79 9.64 -18.84 -6.55
CA GLY A 79 10.32 -18.38 -5.34
C GLY A 79 9.83 -16.99 -4.90
N MET A 80 9.49 -16.11 -5.84
CA MET A 80 8.86 -14.83 -5.52
C MET A 80 7.48 -15.04 -4.88
N PHE A 81 6.67 -15.91 -5.46
CA PHE A 81 5.34 -16.23 -4.94
C PHE A 81 5.40 -16.75 -3.50
N GLU A 82 6.32 -17.66 -3.19
CA GLU A 82 6.50 -18.21 -1.85
C GLU A 82 6.97 -17.14 -0.84
N ALA A 83 7.90 -16.28 -1.24
CA ALA A 83 8.34 -15.15 -0.43
C ALA A 83 7.20 -14.15 -0.16
N ILE A 84 6.33 -13.91 -1.16
CA ILE A 84 5.15 -13.04 -1.02
C ILE A 84 4.09 -13.70 -0.12
N CYS A 85 3.85 -15.01 -0.22
CA CYS A 85 2.94 -15.71 0.69
C CYS A 85 3.40 -15.61 2.15
N ASN A 86 4.72 -15.76 2.40
CA ASN A 86 5.31 -15.56 3.73
C ASN A 86 5.14 -14.11 4.22
N HIS A 87 5.32 -13.13 3.33
CA HIS A 87 5.07 -11.73 3.62
C HIS A 87 3.61 -11.50 4.03
N ILE A 88 2.65 -11.98 3.25
CA ILE A 88 1.22 -11.83 3.52
C ILE A 88 0.87 -12.46 4.87
N LYS A 89 1.30 -13.71 5.11
CA LYS A 89 1.06 -14.39 6.38
C LYS A 89 1.61 -13.61 7.57
N TYR A 90 2.83 -13.09 7.45
CA TYR A 90 3.42 -12.26 8.50
C TYR A 90 2.69 -10.92 8.67
N GLY A 91 2.39 -10.23 7.57
CA GLY A 91 1.75 -8.92 7.58
C GLY A 91 0.32 -8.95 8.11
N THR A 92 -0.46 -9.98 7.74
CA THR A 92 -1.85 -10.14 8.17
C THR A 92 -1.96 -10.51 9.65
N ASN A 93 -1.15 -11.46 10.14
CA ASN A 93 -1.04 -11.80 11.58
C ASN A 93 -2.39 -11.89 12.33
N ASP A 94 -3.33 -12.66 11.77
CA ASP A 94 -4.68 -12.86 12.31
C ASP A 94 -5.43 -11.55 12.61
N GLY A 95 -5.25 -10.54 11.75
CA GLY A 95 -5.87 -9.22 11.86
C GLY A 95 -5.05 -8.19 12.64
N ASN A 96 -4.03 -8.60 13.41
CA ASN A 96 -3.12 -7.67 14.09
C ASN A 96 -1.99 -7.25 13.14
N ILE A 97 -2.32 -6.38 12.18
CA ILE A 97 -1.50 -6.08 11.01
C ILE A 97 -0.10 -5.58 11.40
N ARG A 98 0.93 -6.13 10.74
CA ARG A 98 2.33 -5.76 10.94
C ARG A 98 2.92 -5.20 9.66
N SER A 99 3.68 -4.11 9.76
CA SER A 99 4.40 -3.55 8.62
C SER A 99 5.59 -4.44 8.22
N ALA A 100 5.64 -4.82 6.95
CA ALA A 100 6.74 -5.57 6.38
C ALA A 100 7.11 -5.08 4.98
N ILE A 101 8.32 -5.42 4.54
CA ILE A 101 8.81 -5.29 3.16
C ILE A 101 9.55 -6.58 2.77
N THR A 102 9.34 -7.06 1.55
CA THR A 102 10.14 -8.14 0.97
C THR A 102 10.95 -7.58 -0.17
N ILE A 103 12.28 -7.73 -0.15
CA ILE A 103 13.18 -7.16 -1.16
C ILE A 103 13.76 -8.28 -2.01
N PHE A 104 13.43 -8.28 -3.29
CA PHE A 104 13.96 -9.20 -4.30
C PHE A 104 15.29 -8.69 -4.87
N PRO A 105 15.99 -9.43 -5.75
CA PRO A 105 17.26 -9.00 -6.31
C PRO A 105 17.20 -7.60 -6.94
N HIS A 106 18.28 -6.82 -6.80
CA HIS A 106 18.40 -5.52 -7.46
C HIS A 106 18.62 -5.70 -8.96
N GLN A 107 18.26 -4.67 -9.72
CA GLN A 107 18.44 -4.63 -11.16
C GLN A 107 19.93 -4.59 -11.52
N ILE A 108 20.31 -5.47 -12.45
CA ILE A 108 21.65 -5.48 -13.05
C ILE A 108 21.53 -4.92 -14.47
N SER A 109 22.39 -3.97 -14.82
CA SER A 109 22.38 -3.33 -16.14
C SER A 109 22.42 -4.36 -17.28
N GLY A 110 21.56 -4.17 -18.28
CA GLY A 110 21.46 -5.06 -19.44
C GLY A 110 20.65 -6.34 -19.23
N ARG A 111 20.08 -6.59 -18.04
CA ARG A 111 19.21 -7.75 -17.76
C ARG A 111 17.78 -7.31 -17.44
N ARG A 112 16.80 -8.15 -17.81
CA ARG A 112 15.42 -7.97 -17.34
C ARG A 112 15.37 -8.19 -15.82
N SER A 113 14.58 -7.35 -15.15
CA SER A 113 14.55 -7.28 -13.68
C SER A 113 13.38 -8.06 -13.07
N PHE A 114 13.45 -8.28 -11.76
CA PHE A 114 12.35 -8.79 -10.95
C PHE A 114 11.22 -7.77 -10.86
N ARG A 115 9.98 -8.18 -11.11
CA ARG A 115 8.80 -7.30 -11.03
C ARG A 115 7.59 -8.05 -10.47
N VAL A 116 6.83 -7.37 -9.62
CA VAL A 116 5.44 -7.69 -9.35
C VAL A 116 4.60 -6.75 -10.20
N TRP A 117 3.82 -7.29 -11.14
CA TRP A 117 3.05 -6.47 -12.08
C TRP A 117 1.79 -5.89 -11.42
N ASN A 118 1.28 -6.55 -10.38
CA ASN A 118 0.19 -6.01 -9.59
C ASN A 118 0.59 -4.67 -8.95
N SER A 119 -0.32 -3.70 -8.91
CA SER A 119 -0.12 -2.45 -8.17
C SER A 119 -0.08 -2.68 -6.66
N GLN A 120 -0.93 -3.58 -6.19
CA GLN A 120 -1.00 -4.06 -4.81
C GLN A 120 -1.02 -5.60 -4.79
N LEU A 121 -0.55 -6.23 -3.71
CA LEU A 121 -0.61 -7.70 -3.58
C LEU A 121 -2.06 -8.22 -3.57
N PHE A 122 -2.97 -7.45 -2.97
CA PHE A 122 -4.41 -7.71 -3.04
C PHE A 122 -5.10 -6.63 -3.85
N SER A 123 -5.98 -7.06 -4.73
CA SER A 123 -6.86 -6.21 -5.52
C SER A 123 -8.03 -7.04 -6.02
N TYR A 124 -9.23 -6.46 -6.04
CA TYR A 124 -10.38 -7.11 -6.64
C TYR A 124 -10.41 -6.90 -8.15
N ALA A 125 -10.79 -7.94 -8.89
CA ALA A 125 -10.94 -7.88 -10.34
C ALA A 125 -12.12 -6.97 -10.74
N GLY A 126 -12.07 -6.51 -11.99
CA GLY A 126 -13.16 -5.81 -12.65
C GLY A 126 -13.48 -6.47 -13.99
N TYR A 127 -14.77 -6.62 -14.29
CA TYR A 127 -15.26 -7.29 -15.48
C TYR A 127 -16.26 -6.41 -16.24
N LYS A 128 -15.88 -5.96 -17.43
CA LYS A 128 -16.81 -5.26 -18.34
C LYS A 128 -17.84 -6.24 -18.86
N GLN A 129 -19.12 -5.91 -18.70
CA GLN A 129 -20.24 -6.67 -19.21
C GLN A 129 -20.57 -6.24 -20.65
N SER A 130 -21.36 -7.06 -21.35
CA SER A 130 -21.79 -6.79 -22.73
C SER A 130 -22.69 -5.56 -22.85
N ASP A 131 -23.41 -5.19 -21.79
CA ASP A 131 -24.27 -4.00 -21.73
C ASP A 131 -23.50 -2.72 -21.34
N GLY A 132 -22.18 -2.81 -21.17
CA GLY A 132 -21.32 -1.68 -20.79
C GLY A 132 -21.21 -1.45 -19.29
N THR A 133 -21.96 -2.18 -18.46
CA THR A 133 -21.79 -2.16 -17.00
C THR A 133 -20.50 -2.85 -16.57
N VAL A 134 -20.11 -2.64 -15.31
CA VAL A 134 -18.93 -3.27 -14.73
C VAL A 134 -19.34 -4.05 -13.47
N ILE A 135 -18.88 -5.29 -13.38
CA ILE A 135 -18.91 -6.08 -12.15
C ILE A 135 -17.53 -6.01 -11.50
N GLY A 136 -17.48 -5.79 -10.18
CA GLY A 136 -16.23 -5.70 -9.43
C GLY A 136 -15.66 -4.29 -9.41
N ASP A 137 -14.34 -4.16 -9.45
CA ASP A 137 -13.65 -2.87 -9.36
C ASP A 137 -13.38 -2.27 -10.76
N PRO A 138 -14.03 -1.16 -11.14
CA PRO A 138 -13.81 -0.51 -12.45
C PRO A 138 -12.36 -0.09 -12.71
N PHE A 139 -11.56 0.12 -11.66
CA PHE A 139 -10.14 0.44 -11.82
C PHE A 139 -9.35 -0.68 -12.53
N HIS A 140 -9.81 -1.93 -12.44
CA HIS A 140 -9.09 -3.10 -12.96
C HIS A 140 -9.64 -3.65 -14.30
N VAL A 141 -10.66 -3.03 -14.91
CA VAL A 141 -11.38 -3.54 -16.10
C VAL A 141 -10.64 -3.40 -17.44
N GLU A 142 -9.77 -2.39 -17.61
CA GLU A 142 -9.01 -2.01 -18.84
C GLU A 142 -9.80 -1.40 -20.04
N PHE A 143 -9.32 -0.27 -20.60
CA PHE A 143 -8.74 -0.13 -21.98
C PHE A 143 -8.28 1.32 -22.29
N THR A 144 -7.22 1.38 -23.08
CA THR A 144 -6.48 2.51 -23.68
C THR A 144 -7.36 3.55 -24.39
N GLU A 145 -8.01 4.46 -23.67
CA GLU A 145 -8.48 5.74 -24.24
C GLU A 145 -7.91 6.97 -23.52
N ILE A 146 -7.64 6.85 -22.21
CA ILE A 146 -6.94 7.88 -21.43
C ILE A 146 -5.46 8.02 -21.84
N THR A 147 -4.85 6.98 -22.40
CA THR A 147 -3.47 6.95 -22.91
C THR A 147 -3.22 7.90 -24.09
N ARG A 148 -4.27 8.33 -24.80
CA ARG A 148 -4.15 9.37 -25.83
C ARG A 148 -4.12 10.79 -25.26
N LYS A 149 -4.63 11.01 -24.03
CA LYS A 149 -4.68 12.33 -23.37
C LYS A 149 -3.66 12.47 -22.24
N PHE A 150 -3.24 11.38 -21.59
CA PHE A 150 -2.32 11.38 -20.45
C PHE A 150 -1.39 10.15 -20.50
N PRO A 151 -0.30 10.19 -21.29
CA PRO A 151 0.62 9.06 -21.46
C PRO A 151 1.38 8.66 -20.17
N HIS A 152 1.35 9.47 -19.13
CA HIS A 152 2.00 9.17 -17.83
C HIS A 152 1.16 8.27 -16.89
N TYR A 153 -0.07 7.89 -17.27
CA TYR A 153 -0.99 7.08 -16.44
C TYR A 153 -1.43 5.76 -17.11
N ALA A 154 -0.68 5.30 -18.11
CA ALA A 154 -0.97 4.06 -18.83
C ALA A 154 -0.76 2.83 -17.94
N ILE A 155 -1.75 2.46 -17.14
CA ILE A 155 -1.82 1.15 -16.50
C ILE A 155 -2.65 0.29 -17.43
N PHE A 156 -2.01 -0.70 -18.06
CA PHE A 156 -2.74 -1.81 -18.67
C PHE A 156 -3.69 -2.37 -17.62
N GLY A 157 -4.99 -2.31 -17.87
CA GLY A 157 -5.99 -2.80 -16.92
C GLY A 157 -5.78 -4.29 -16.69
N PHE A 158 -5.40 -4.54 -15.46
CA PHE A 158 -4.63 -5.71 -15.09
C PHE A 158 -5.44 -7.00 -15.17
N ALA A 159 -6.77 -6.95 -15.01
CA ALA A 159 -7.63 -8.14 -15.10
C ALA A 159 -7.62 -8.76 -16.51
N GLN A 160 -7.56 -7.94 -17.56
CA GLN A 160 -7.46 -8.42 -18.94
C GLN A 160 -6.09 -9.01 -19.25
N VAL A 161 -5.01 -8.46 -18.67
CA VAL A 161 -3.67 -9.06 -18.73
C VAL A 161 -3.70 -10.45 -18.10
N CYS A 162 -4.28 -10.60 -16.89
CA CYS A 162 -4.44 -11.91 -16.25
C CYS A 162 -5.23 -12.89 -17.14
N GLN A 163 -6.34 -12.45 -17.74
CA GLN A 163 -7.14 -13.28 -18.64
C GLN A 163 -6.36 -13.70 -19.89
N LYS A 164 -5.55 -12.81 -20.48
CA LYS A 164 -4.68 -13.14 -21.63
C LYS A 164 -3.59 -14.14 -21.25
N LEU A 165 -3.11 -14.13 -20.00
CA LEU A 165 -2.21 -15.14 -19.47
C LEU A 165 -2.91 -16.47 -19.16
N GLY A 166 -4.24 -16.54 -19.28
CA GLY A 166 -5.03 -17.76 -19.09
C GLY A 166 -5.80 -17.84 -17.77
N TRP A 167 -5.73 -16.81 -16.92
CA TRP A 167 -6.50 -16.77 -15.69
C TRP A 167 -8.01 -16.65 -15.96
N LYS A 168 -8.81 -17.41 -15.21
CA LYS A 168 -10.27 -17.41 -15.31
C LYS A 168 -10.87 -16.92 -13.99
N GLY A 169 -11.29 -15.66 -13.97
CA GLY A 169 -12.04 -15.08 -12.86
C GLY A 169 -13.42 -15.74 -12.69
N LYS A 170 -14.03 -15.52 -11.50
CA LYS A 170 -15.35 -16.06 -11.17
C LYS A 170 -16.49 -15.12 -11.61
N ASN A 171 -16.16 -13.97 -12.20
CA ASN A 171 -17.09 -12.88 -12.53
C ASN A 171 -17.87 -12.37 -11.29
N GLY A 172 -17.25 -12.43 -10.11
CA GLY A 172 -17.80 -11.92 -8.86
C GLY A 172 -17.41 -10.47 -8.58
N ARG A 173 -18.18 -9.82 -7.69
CA ARG A 173 -17.95 -8.42 -7.28
C ARG A 173 -16.66 -8.21 -6.47
N PHE A 174 -16.14 -9.29 -5.88
CA PHE A 174 -14.97 -9.26 -4.99
C PHE A 174 -14.09 -10.47 -5.25
N ASP A 175 -13.75 -10.68 -6.52
CA ASP A 175 -12.80 -11.72 -6.92
C ASP A 175 -11.37 -11.23 -6.75
N ILE A 176 -10.56 -11.89 -5.91
CA ILE A 176 -9.14 -11.54 -5.75
C ILE A 176 -8.38 -11.86 -7.04
N LEU A 177 -7.63 -10.87 -7.54
CA LEU A 177 -6.73 -11.04 -8.69
C LEU A 177 -5.53 -11.93 -8.32
N PRO A 178 -5.01 -12.73 -9.27
CA PRO A 178 -3.78 -13.49 -9.06
C PRO A 178 -2.58 -12.54 -9.01
N LEU A 179 -1.48 -13.02 -8.45
CA LEU A 179 -0.18 -12.35 -8.55
C LEU A 179 0.44 -12.63 -9.92
N VAL A 180 0.87 -11.60 -10.63
CA VAL A 180 1.62 -11.72 -11.90
C VAL A 180 3.06 -11.33 -11.62
N LEU A 181 3.95 -12.32 -11.68
CA LEU A 181 5.32 -12.25 -11.18
C LEU A 181 6.30 -12.52 -12.31
N GLN A 182 7.27 -11.61 -12.45
CA GLN A 182 8.36 -11.73 -13.41
C GLN A 182 9.68 -11.87 -12.65
N ALA A 183 10.43 -12.93 -12.95
CA ALA A 183 11.76 -13.18 -12.41
C ALA A 183 12.78 -13.26 -13.55
N ASN A 184 13.86 -12.47 -13.45
CA ASN A 184 14.93 -12.42 -14.45
C ASN A 184 14.42 -12.16 -15.88
N GLU A 185 14.93 -12.93 -16.85
CA GLU A 185 14.66 -12.81 -18.28
C GLU A 185 13.40 -13.57 -18.74
N HIS A 186 12.72 -14.25 -17.81
CA HIS A 186 11.53 -15.03 -18.10
C HIS A 186 10.29 -14.15 -18.26
N ASP A 187 9.34 -14.63 -19.05
CA ASP A 187 8.01 -14.03 -19.15
C ASP A 187 7.26 -14.14 -17.81
N PRO A 188 6.32 -13.22 -17.53
CA PRO A 188 5.58 -13.24 -16.28
C PRO A 188 4.71 -14.49 -16.15
N GLU A 189 4.68 -15.06 -14.95
CA GLU A 189 3.80 -16.16 -14.57
C GLU A 189 2.73 -15.65 -13.59
N PHE A 190 1.53 -16.23 -13.62
CA PHE A 190 0.48 -15.89 -12.67
C PHE A 190 0.30 -16.97 -11.59
N PHE A 191 -0.01 -16.55 -10.37
CA PHE A 191 -0.23 -17.42 -9.22
C PHE A 191 -1.46 -16.96 -8.45
N ASP A 192 -2.44 -17.85 -8.26
CA ASP A 192 -3.55 -17.59 -7.35
C ASP A 192 -3.04 -17.56 -5.90
N ILE A 193 -3.47 -16.54 -5.14
CA ILE A 193 -3.14 -16.45 -3.72
C ILE A 193 -4.00 -17.47 -2.96
N PRO A 194 -3.42 -18.30 -2.07
CA PRO A 194 -4.18 -19.25 -1.27
C PRO A 194 -5.27 -18.52 -0.47
N PRO A 195 -6.56 -18.91 -0.58
CA PRO A 195 -7.66 -18.19 0.06
C PRO A 195 -7.50 -17.99 1.56
N GLU A 196 -6.85 -18.93 2.26
CA GLU A 196 -6.56 -18.86 3.69
C GLU A 196 -5.58 -17.75 4.09
N LEU A 197 -4.84 -17.18 3.13
CA LEU A 197 -3.97 -16.02 3.36
C LEU A 197 -4.70 -14.68 3.15
N VAL A 198 -5.91 -14.72 2.59
CA VAL A 198 -6.71 -13.52 2.31
C VAL A 198 -7.69 -13.32 3.46
N LEU A 199 -7.36 -12.38 4.35
CA LEU A 199 -8.29 -11.92 5.38
C LEU A 199 -9.14 -10.78 4.83
N GLU A 200 -10.45 -11.00 4.71
CA GLU A 200 -11.43 -9.99 4.30
C GLU A 200 -12.33 -9.59 5.48
N VAL A 201 -12.75 -8.33 5.49
CA VAL A 201 -13.68 -7.77 6.47
C VAL A 201 -15.01 -7.48 5.78
N GLU A 202 -16.08 -8.13 6.23
CA GLU A 202 -17.45 -7.83 5.82
C GLU A 202 -17.93 -6.53 6.44
N MET A 203 -18.54 -5.66 5.63
CA MET A 203 -18.95 -4.34 6.08
C MET A 203 -20.34 -4.37 6.71
N LYS A 204 -20.41 -3.95 7.96
CA LYS A 204 -21.62 -3.77 8.77
C LYS A 204 -21.65 -2.33 9.29
N HIS A 205 -22.83 -1.85 9.66
CA HIS A 205 -22.98 -0.51 10.25
C HIS A 205 -23.56 -0.61 11.67
N PRO A 206 -23.04 0.16 12.65
CA PRO A 206 -23.49 0.08 14.05
C PRO A 206 -24.97 0.47 14.24
N LYS A 207 -25.52 1.29 13.35
CA LYS A 207 -26.90 1.82 13.45
C LYS A 207 -27.82 1.37 12.33
N PHE A 208 -27.27 0.84 11.23
CA PHE A 208 -28.03 0.55 10.01
C PHE A 208 -27.89 -0.92 9.65
N PRO A 209 -28.78 -1.80 10.15
CA PRO A 209 -28.70 -3.24 9.89
C PRO A 209 -28.69 -3.58 8.39
N TRP A 210 -29.44 -2.81 7.58
CA TRP A 210 -29.52 -2.97 6.12
C TRP A 210 -28.18 -2.78 5.40
N PHE A 211 -27.16 -2.23 6.05
CA PHE A 211 -25.85 -2.04 5.44
C PHE A 211 -25.18 -3.38 5.13
N ALA A 212 -25.39 -4.40 5.98
CA ALA A 212 -24.89 -5.76 5.74
C ALA A 212 -25.47 -6.36 4.45
N ASP A 213 -26.72 -6.03 4.11
CA ASP A 213 -27.40 -6.53 2.90
C ASP A 213 -26.78 -5.98 1.60
N LEU A 214 -25.91 -4.95 1.68
CA LEU A 214 -25.15 -4.47 0.52
C LEU A 214 -24.04 -5.47 0.09
N GLY A 215 -23.73 -6.46 0.94
CA GLY A 215 -22.75 -7.51 0.66
C GLY A 215 -21.35 -6.98 0.39
N LEU A 216 -20.98 -5.85 1.01
CA LEU A 216 -19.69 -5.20 0.84
C LEU A 216 -18.62 -5.88 1.70
N LYS A 217 -17.42 -6.03 1.17
CA LYS A 217 -16.26 -6.49 1.92
C LYS A 217 -14.96 -5.88 1.39
N TRP A 218 -13.92 -5.87 2.21
CA TRP A 218 -12.59 -5.39 1.81
C TRP A 218 -11.48 -6.23 2.44
N TYR A 219 -10.38 -6.46 1.72
CA TYR A 219 -9.21 -7.18 2.26
C TYR A 219 -8.49 -6.34 3.32
N SER A 220 -7.92 -6.98 4.33
CA SER A 220 -7.37 -6.30 5.51
C SER A 220 -5.99 -5.67 5.32
N LEU A 221 -5.23 -6.12 4.31
CA LEU A 221 -3.81 -5.84 4.17
C LEU A 221 -3.54 -4.91 2.97
N PRO A 222 -3.27 -3.61 3.18
CA PRO A 222 -2.82 -2.72 2.10
C PRO A 222 -1.34 -2.94 1.83
N ALA A 223 -1.03 -3.62 0.73
CA ALA A 223 0.34 -3.95 0.35
C ALA A 223 0.67 -3.46 -1.05
N VAL A 224 1.44 -2.37 -1.16
CA VAL A 224 1.92 -1.82 -2.43
C VAL A 224 3.01 -2.73 -2.98
N SER A 225 2.94 -3.08 -4.27
CA SER A 225 3.86 -4.06 -4.88
C SER A 225 4.58 -3.58 -6.13
N ASN A 226 4.17 -2.45 -6.72
CA ASN A 226 4.74 -1.97 -7.98
C ASN A 226 5.72 -0.80 -7.85
N MET A 227 6.14 -0.42 -6.65
CA MET A 227 7.17 0.62 -6.47
C MET A 227 8.58 0.02 -6.51
N MET A 228 9.54 0.84 -6.91
CA MET A 228 10.97 0.54 -6.85
C MET A 228 11.55 1.11 -5.56
N PHE A 229 12.38 0.32 -4.87
CA PHE A 229 13.19 0.80 -3.75
C PHE A 229 14.58 1.20 -4.26
N ASP A 230 14.91 2.49 -4.17
CA ASP A 230 16.22 3.03 -4.52
C ASP A 230 17.06 3.23 -3.25
N CYS A 231 18.23 2.57 -3.22
CA CYS A 231 19.11 2.62 -2.07
C CYS A 231 20.58 2.58 -2.49
N GLY A 232 21.31 3.67 -2.22
CA GLY A 232 22.75 3.71 -2.45
C GLY A 232 23.15 3.59 -3.93
N GLY A 233 22.27 3.95 -4.86
CA GLY A 233 22.46 3.78 -6.29
C GLY A 233 22.09 2.39 -6.82
N LEU A 234 21.62 1.48 -5.96
CA LEU A 234 21.02 0.21 -6.37
C LEU A 234 19.50 0.37 -6.50
N GLU A 235 18.94 -0.26 -7.52
CA GLU A 235 17.53 -0.22 -7.86
C GLU A 235 16.87 -1.58 -7.63
N PHE A 236 15.98 -1.67 -6.64
CA PHE A 236 15.23 -2.87 -6.32
C PHE A 236 13.80 -2.73 -6.88
N THR A 237 13.59 -3.22 -8.10
CA THR A 237 12.33 -3.03 -8.86
C THR A 237 11.17 -3.93 -8.40
N ALA A 238 11.42 -4.89 -7.53
CA ALA A 238 10.41 -5.66 -6.83
C ALA A 238 10.68 -5.61 -5.32
N ALA A 239 9.92 -4.75 -4.64
CA ALA A 239 10.05 -4.55 -3.21
C ALA A 239 8.67 -4.36 -2.54
N PRO A 240 7.75 -5.35 -2.60
CA PRO A 240 6.42 -5.20 -2.03
C PRO A 240 6.48 -4.92 -0.52
N PHE A 241 5.69 -3.94 -0.07
CA PHE A 241 5.61 -3.54 1.33
C PHE A 241 4.17 -3.26 1.76
N ASN A 242 3.90 -3.43 3.05
CA ASN A 242 2.59 -3.17 3.63
C ASN A 242 2.66 -2.33 4.91
N GLY A 243 1.56 -1.64 5.17
CA GLY A 243 1.20 -1.10 6.48
C GLY A 243 -0.16 -1.65 6.90
N TRP A 244 -0.95 -0.83 7.57
CA TRP A 244 -2.37 -1.04 7.80
C TRP A 244 -3.16 0.14 7.23
N TYR A 245 -4.45 -0.06 7.00
CA TYR A 245 -5.31 0.95 6.38
C TYR A 245 -5.55 2.14 7.31
N MET A 246 -5.60 3.33 6.70
CA MET A 246 -6.42 4.42 7.18
C MET A 246 -7.84 4.26 6.62
N SER A 247 -8.87 4.42 7.44
CA SER A 247 -10.26 4.09 7.06
C SER A 247 -10.77 4.79 5.81
N THR A 248 -10.28 6.01 5.54
CA THR A 248 -10.69 6.82 4.39
C THR A 248 -10.14 6.30 3.07
N GLU A 249 -9.10 5.45 3.07
CA GLU A 249 -8.67 4.73 1.87
C GLU A 249 -9.81 3.83 1.37
N VAL A 250 -10.39 3.03 2.26
CA VAL A 250 -11.51 2.14 1.90
C VAL A 250 -12.82 2.93 1.76
N GLY A 251 -13.20 3.65 2.81
CA GLY A 251 -14.52 4.28 2.89
C GLY A 251 -14.73 5.41 1.89
N ALA A 252 -13.74 6.31 1.77
CA ALA A 252 -13.87 7.48 0.90
C ALA A 252 -13.38 7.23 -0.53
N ARG A 253 -12.30 6.45 -0.72
CA ARG A 253 -11.75 6.22 -2.07
C ARG A 253 -12.30 4.96 -2.69
N ASP A 254 -12.04 3.79 -2.11
CA ASP A 254 -12.41 2.51 -2.73
C ASP A 254 -13.92 2.35 -2.93
N LEU A 255 -14.71 2.69 -1.90
CA LEU A 255 -16.16 2.52 -1.93
C LEU A 255 -16.90 3.67 -2.61
N CYS A 256 -16.42 4.92 -2.49
CA CYS A 256 -17.17 6.10 -2.90
C CYS A 256 -16.65 6.81 -4.16
N ASP A 257 -15.42 6.58 -4.61
CA ASP A 257 -14.94 7.24 -5.84
C ASP A 257 -15.83 6.83 -7.04
N PRO A 258 -16.23 7.78 -7.92
CA PRO A 258 -17.10 7.49 -9.06
C PRO A 258 -16.51 6.48 -10.07
N ASN A 259 -15.17 6.40 -10.13
CA ASN A 259 -14.43 5.45 -10.97
C ASN A 259 -14.02 4.18 -10.21
N ARG A 260 -14.61 3.93 -9.04
CA ARG A 260 -14.45 2.73 -8.21
C ARG A 260 -15.82 2.11 -7.95
N TYR A 261 -16.11 1.64 -6.73
CA TYR A 261 -17.39 0.98 -6.42
C TYR A 261 -18.60 1.94 -6.40
N ASN A 262 -18.38 3.25 -6.29
CA ASN A 262 -19.38 4.31 -6.43
C ASN A 262 -20.70 4.06 -5.66
N ILE A 263 -20.63 3.62 -4.40
CA ILE A 263 -21.83 3.22 -3.63
C ILE A 263 -22.58 4.40 -2.99
N LEU A 264 -22.06 5.62 -3.11
CA LEU A 264 -22.48 6.77 -2.32
C LEU A 264 -23.99 7.07 -2.45
N GLU A 265 -24.50 7.06 -3.69
CA GLU A 265 -25.92 7.29 -3.95
C GLU A 265 -26.81 6.14 -3.42
N THR A 266 -26.35 4.89 -3.56
CA THR A 266 -27.07 3.71 -3.04
C THR A 266 -27.26 3.81 -1.53
N VAL A 267 -26.21 4.19 -0.81
CA VAL A 267 -26.27 4.40 0.65
C VAL A 267 -27.19 5.56 1.01
N ALA A 268 -27.08 6.70 0.30
CA ALA A 268 -27.93 7.86 0.55
C ALA A 268 -29.43 7.56 0.35
N GLN A 269 -29.78 6.78 -0.68
CA GLN A 269 -31.16 6.33 -0.91
C GLN A 269 -31.66 5.40 0.20
N LYS A 270 -30.84 4.46 0.67
CA LYS A 270 -31.17 3.58 1.81
C LYS A 270 -31.35 4.35 3.13
N MET A 271 -30.64 5.47 3.28
CA MET A 271 -30.80 6.42 4.38
C MET A 271 -31.98 7.39 4.20
N GLN A 272 -32.72 7.31 3.08
CA GLN A 272 -33.85 8.19 2.74
C GLN A 272 -33.46 9.68 2.66
N LEU A 273 -32.23 9.98 2.21
CA LEU A 273 -31.75 11.34 2.00
C LEU A 273 -32.29 11.92 0.68
N ASP A 274 -32.45 13.24 0.61
CA ASP A 274 -32.80 13.92 -0.64
C ASP A 274 -31.57 14.03 -1.57
N THR A 275 -31.45 13.09 -2.51
CA THR A 275 -30.35 13.04 -3.49
C THR A 275 -30.51 13.99 -4.67
N ARG A 276 -31.61 14.75 -4.77
CA ARG A 276 -31.92 15.59 -5.94
C ARG A 276 -31.06 16.84 -6.05
N LYS A 277 -30.53 17.35 -4.93
CA LYS A 277 -29.77 18.62 -4.87
C LYS A 277 -28.53 18.46 -4.01
N ASN A 278 -27.39 18.94 -4.49
CA ASN A 278 -26.14 18.90 -3.72
C ASN A 278 -26.21 19.71 -2.41
N SER A 279 -27.05 20.76 -2.35
CA SER A 279 -27.19 21.59 -1.15
C SER A 279 -27.86 20.89 0.04
N SER A 280 -28.44 19.69 -0.14
CA SER A 280 -28.88 18.86 0.98
C SER A 280 -27.72 18.18 1.71
N LEU A 281 -26.50 18.25 1.15
CA LEU A 281 -25.29 17.60 1.67
C LEU A 281 -25.43 16.08 1.82
N TRP A 282 -26.28 15.46 0.99
CA TRP A 282 -26.53 14.01 1.05
C TRP A 282 -25.25 13.19 0.82
N LYS A 283 -24.32 13.71 0.00
CA LYS A 283 -23.01 13.08 -0.25
C LYS A 283 -22.16 13.07 1.00
N ASP A 284 -22.06 14.20 1.70
CA ASP A 284 -21.29 14.35 2.92
C ASP A 284 -21.83 13.45 4.03
N ILE A 285 -23.15 13.42 4.21
CA ILE A 285 -23.82 12.58 5.21
C ILE A 285 -23.56 11.09 4.92
N ALA A 286 -23.79 10.64 3.68
CA ALA A 286 -23.56 9.24 3.31
C ALA A 286 -22.09 8.85 3.42
N LEU A 287 -21.16 9.72 3.03
CA LEU A 287 -19.72 9.48 3.11
C LEU A 287 -19.26 9.25 4.55
N VAL A 288 -19.79 10.02 5.51
CA VAL A 288 -19.49 9.85 6.94
C VAL A 288 -19.96 8.47 7.41
N GLU A 289 -21.22 8.09 7.15
CA GLU A 289 -21.74 6.80 7.61
C GLU A 289 -21.04 5.60 6.95
N ILE A 290 -20.58 5.72 5.70
CA ILE A 290 -19.75 4.68 5.06
C ILE A 290 -18.41 4.53 5.78
N ASN A 291 -17.75 5.62 6.15
CA ASN A 291 -16.50 5.56 6.90
C ASN A 291 -16.71 5.03 8.33
N VAL A 292 -17.84 5.35 8.96
CA VAL A 292 -18.26 4.74 10.23
C VAL A 292 -18.42 3.23 10.07
N ALA A 293 -19.06 2.75 8.99
CA ALA A 293 -19.20 1.32 8.69
C ALA A 293 -17.84 0.63 8.59
N VAL A 294 -16.89 1.23 7.85
CA VAL A 294 -15.54 0.67 7.66
C VAL A 294 -14.82 0.54 9.00
N LEU A 295 -14.73 1.62 9.79
CA LEU A 295 -14.07 1.60 11.09
C LEU A 295 -14.72 0.58 12.02
N TYR A 296 -16.04 0.60 12.11
CA TYR A 296 -16.80 -0.32 12.94
C TYR A 296 -16.53 -1.77 12.55
N SER A 297 -16.58 -2.10 11.26
CA SER A 297 -16.42 -3.47 10.78
C SER A 297 -15.03 -4.02 11.04
N TYR A 298 -13.99 -3.20 10.87
CA TYR A 298 -12.62 -3.60 11.20
C TYR A 298 -12.41 -3.76 12.71
N GLN A 299 -13.02 -2.90 13.53
CA GLN A 299 -12.89 -2.95 14.99
C GLN A 299 -13.79 -4.01 15.65
N MET A 300 -14.88 -4.38 14.98
CA MET A 300 -15.81 -5.41 15.44
C MET A 300 -15.09 -6.74 15.64
N HIS A 301 -15.57 -7.47 16.64
CA HIS A 301 -15.25 -8.86 16.86
C HIS A 301 -16.55 -9.67 16.77
N ASP A 302 -16.53 -10.80 16.07
CA ASP A 302 -17.61 -11.79 16.11
C ASP A 302 -17.53 -12.54 17.46
N ASP A 303 -17.96 -11.87 18.52
CA ASP A 303 -18.32 -12.57 19.75
C ASP A 303 -19.60 -13.36 19.46
N HIS A 304 -19.51 -14.70 19.45
CA HIS A 304 -20.66 -15.62 19.47
C HIS A 304 -21.55 -15.47 20.74
N CYS A 305 -21.41 -14.36 21.49
CA CYS A 305 -22.15 -14.02 22.68
C CYS A 305 -22.60 -12.56 22.54
N GLY A 306 -23.88 -12.33 22.26
CA GLY A 306 -24.47 -11.02 21.93
C GLY A 306 -24.44 -9.97 23.04
N ARG A 307 -23.25 -9.61 23.55
CA ARG A 307 -23.00 -8.50 24.47
C ARG A 307 -21.99 -7.53 23.89
N PHE A 308 -22.52 -6.41 23.42
CA PHE A 308 -21.75 -5.26 22.97
C PHE A 308 -20.91 -4.68 24.10
N THR A 309 -19.59 -4.83 24.00
CA THR A 309 -18.66 -4.03 24.78
C THR A 309 -17.57 -3.53 23.84
N LEU A 310 -17.39 -2.22 23.76
CA LEU A 310 -16.30 -1.58 23.04
C LEU A 310 -14.99 -1.86 23.81
N ARG A 311 -14.50 -3.09 23.75
CA ARG A 311 -13.20 -3.45 24.33
C ARG A 311 -12.11 -3.08 23.34
N ILE A 312 -11.27 -2.13 23.75
CA ILE A 312 -10.12 -1.61 23.00
C ILE A 312 -8.99 -2.65 22.84
N ASN A 313 -9.23 -3.94 23.07
CA ASN A 313 -8.30 -5.02 22.73
C ASN A 313 -8.96 -6.40 22.83
N ALA A 314 -8.88 -7.12 21.70
CA ALA A 314 -8.97 -8.57 21.44
C ALA A 314 -10.25 -9.06 20.71
N LYS A 315 -10.30 -9.26 19.39
CA LYS A 315 -9.34 -9.08 18.27
C LYS A 315 -10.10 -8.70 16.98
N GLY A 316 -10.26 -7.40 16.71
CA GLY A 316 -10.62 -6.90 15.37
C GLY A 316 -9.38 -6.81 14.46
N VAL A 317 -9.58 -6.36 13.22
CA VAL A 317 -8.51 -6.05 12.27
C VAL A 317 -7.96 -4.65 12.50
N THR A 318 -6.62 -4.50 12.52
CA THR A 318 -5.96 -3.20 12.70
C THR A 318 -6.36 -2.21 11.61
N ILE A 319 -6.88 -1.06 12.04
CA ILE A 319 -7.21 0.09 11.19
C ILE A 319 -7.00 1.38 11.99
N MET A 320 -6.78 2.49 11.31
CA MET A 320 -6.67 3.82 11.92
C MET A 320 -7.66 4.79 11.28
N ASP A 321 -8.32 5.62 12.08
CA ASP A 321 -9.11 6.73 11.55
C ASP A 321 -8.21 7.90 11.13
N HIS A 322 -8.74 8.78 10.28
CA HIS A 322 -7.97 9.86 9.69
C HIS A 322 -7.63 11.02 10.65
N HIS A 323 -8.36 11.17 11.76
CA HIS A 323 -8.01 12.17 12.77
C HIS A 323 -6.79 11.70 13.57
N THR A 324 -6.82 10.48 14.09
CA THR A 324 -5.69 9.86 14.81
C THR A 324 -4.44 9.77 13.93
N ALA A 325 -4.60 9.43 12.64
CA ALA A 325 -3.49 9.40 11.68
C ALA A 325 -2.86 10.78 11.48
N ALA A 326 -3.67 11.83 11.34
CA ALA A 326 -3.20 13.20 11.19
C ALA A 326 -2.49 13.72 12.45
N GLU A 327 -3.01 13.45 13.64
CA GLU A 327 -2.35 13.81 14.91
C GLU A 327 -1.00 13.08 15.06
N SER A 328 -0.98 11.78 14.77
CA SER A 328 0.24 10.98 14.78
C SER A 328 1.29 11.51 13.79
N PHE A 329 0.86 11.96 12.62
CA PHE A 329 1.74 12.58 11.63
C PHE A 329 2.33 13.90 12.13
N MET A 330 1.58 14.74 12.83
CA MET A 330 2.11 15.97 13.42
C MET A 330 3.20 15.68 14.45
N SER A 331 3.00 14.68 15.33
CA SER A 331 4.04 14.23 16.25
C SER A 331 5.28 13.70 15.52
N HIS A 332 5.11 13.00 14.38
CA HIS A 332 6.23 12.61 13.53
C HIS A 332 6.95 13.85 12.97
N LEU A 333 6.22 14.80 12.41
CA LEU A 333 6.77 16.03 11.82
C LEU A 333 7.64 16.80 12.82
N GLU A 334 7.13 17.02 14.03
CA GLU A 334 7.87 17.70 15.11
C GLU A 334 9.15 16.97 15.49
N ASN A 335 9.09 15.64 15.61
CA ASN A 335 10.26 14.83 15.89
C ASN A 335 11.31 14.91 14.76
N GLU A 336 10.88 14.88 13.51
CA GLU A 336 11.79 14.98 12.36
C GLU A 336 12.44 16.36 12.24
N GLN A 337 11.70 17.43 12.52
CA GLN A 337 12.26 18.78 12.63
C GLN A 337 13.35 18.81 13.70
N ARG A 338 13.06 18.32 14.91
CA ARG A 338 14.02 18.29 16.01
C ARG A 338 15.25 17.44 15.72
N LEU A 339 15.07 16.28 15.08
CA LEU A 339 16.16 15.29 14.88
C LEU A 339 17.02 15.58 13.65
N ARG A 340 16.44 16.11 12.57
CA ARG A 340 17.15 16.29 11.28
C ARG A 340 16.81 17.59 10.53
N GLY A 341 16.08 18.52 11.16
CA GLY A 341 15.80 19.85 10.60
C GLY A 341 14.76 19.88 9.47
N GLY A 342 14.02 18.79 9.24
CA GLY A 342 13.02 18.75 8.17
C GLY A 342 12.34 17.40 7.97
N CYS A 343 11.20 17.43 7.27
CA CYS A 343 10.41 16.26 6.93
C CYS A 343 9.75 16.46 5.55
N PRO A 344 10.22 15.76 4.50
CA PRO A 344 9.63 15.90 3.17
C PRO A 344 8.17 15.46 3.22
N SER A 345 7.25 16.31 2.78
CA SER A 345 5.81 16.05 2.93
C SER A 345 5.03 16.64 1.76
N ASP A 346 4.19 15.81 1.13
CA ASP A 346 3.34 16.18 0.01
C ASP A 346 1.93 16.45 0.55
N TRP A 347 1.61 17.73 0.81
CA TRP A 347 0.36 18.16 1.45
C TRP A 347 -0.89 17.58 0.76
N VAL A 348 -0.85 17.46 -0.58
CA VAL A 348 -1.96 16.92 -1.39
C VAL A 348 -2.30 15.47 -1.03
N TRP A 349 -1.32 14.70 -0.57
CA TRP A 349 -1.48 13.30 -0.17
C TRP A 349 -1.62 13.13 1.35
N ILE A 350 -1.04 14.03 2.14
CA ILE A 350 -1.10 13.96 3.61
C ILE A 350 -2.47 14.37 4.14
N VAL A 351 -3.13 15.36 3.52
CA VAL A 351 -4.48 15.77 3.95
C VAL A 351 -5.49 14.67 3.58
N PRO A 352 -6.27 14.16 4.55
CA PRO A 352 -7.26 13.12 4.27
C PRO A 352 -8.34 13.56 3.27
N PRO A 353 -8.92 12.63 2.49
CA PRO A 353 -9.90 12.95 1.44
C PRO A 353 -11.27 13.37 1.96
N MET A 354 -11.49 13.36 3.28
CA MET A 354 -12.67 13.91 3.95
C MET A 354 -12.24 14.69 5.19
N SER A 355 -13.08 15.62 5.63
CA SER A 355 -12.86 16.39 6.87
C SER A 355 -11.53 17.15 6.92
N GLY A 356 -10.98 17.56 5.76
CA GLY A 356 -9.62 18.10 5.64
C GLY A 356 -9.27 19.15 6.71
N SER A 357 -9.99 20.28 6.76
CA SER A 357 -9.72 21.37 7.72
C SER A 357 -10.01 21.04 9.19
N LEU A 358 -10.66 19.90 9.46
CA LEU A 358 -10.87 19.36 10.81
C LEU A 358 -9.67 18.51 11.27
N THR A 359 -8.67 18.30 10.41
CA THR A 359 -7.42 17.63 10.76
C THR A 359 -6.30 18.67 10.94
N PRO A 360 -5.34 18.43 11.85
CA PRO A 360 -4.27 19.40 12.10
C PRO A 360 -3.34 19.58 10.89
N VAL A 361 -3.18 18.55 10.06
CA VAL A 361 -2.31 18.58 8.87
C VAL A 361 -2.75 19.58 7.80
N PHE A 362 -4.04 19.93 7.75
CA PHE A 362 -4.54 20.91 6.78
C PHE A 362 -3.94 22.31 6.98
N ARG A 363 -3.73 22.72 8.24
CA ARG A 363 -3.18 24.05 8.57
C ARG A 363 -1.65 24.07 8.63
N GLN A 364 -1.00 22.92 8.43
CA GLN A 364 0.45 22.81 8.48
C GLN A 364 1.04 23.05 7.10
N GLU A 365 1.86 24.08 6.96
CA GLU A 365 2.67 24.27 5.75
C GLU A 365 3.72 23.16 5.65
N MET A 366 3.90 22.62 4.44
CA MET A 366 4.76 21.46 4.19
C MET A 366 5.65 21.72 2.98
N LEU A 367 6.92 21.33 3.10
CA LEU A 367 7.85 21.32 1.97
C LEU A 367 7.91 19.93 1.36
N ASN A 368 7.60 19.84 0.06
CA ASN A 368 7.73 18.61 -0.70
C ASN A 368 9.09 18.59 -1.42
N TYR A 369 9.96 17.66 -1.03
CA TYR A 369 11.27 17.46 -1.62
C TYR A 369 11.64 15.98 -1.57
N LYS A 370 12.58 15.57 -2.43
CA LYS A 370 13.02 14.17 -2.51
C LYS A 370 14.32 13.97 -1.74
N LEU A 371 14.37 12.89 -0.99
CA LEU A 371 15.58 12.38 -0.33
C LEU A 371 15.85 10.96 -0.80
N LYS A 372 17.09 10.49 -0.65
CA LYS A 372 17.45 9.07 -0.83
C LYS A 372 17.87 8.47 0.52
N PRO A 373 17.65 7.17 0.76
CA PRO A 373 16.89 6.19 -0.05
C PRO A 373 15.42 6.60 -0.24
N SER A 374 14.75 6.06 -1.25
CA SER A 374 13.35 6.35 -1.54
C SER A 374 12.60 5.19 -2.17
N TYR A 375 11.26 5.25 -2.11
CA TYR A 375 10.38 4.46 -2.95
C TYR A 375 9.92 5.32 -4.13
N GLU A 376 10.20 4.88 -5.34
CA GLU A 376 9.86 5.59 -6.58
C GLU A 376 8.86 4.79 -7.41
N TYR A 377 8.07 5.50 -8.21
CA TYR A 377 7.26 4.86 -9.25
C TYR A 377 8.16 4.38 -10.39
N GLN A 378 7.72 3.33 -11.07
CA GLN A 378 8.40 2.74 -12.23
C GLN A 378 7.38 2.49 -13.33
N VAL A 379 7.84 2.56 -14.58
CA VAL A 379 7.00 2.23 -15.74
C VAL A 379 6.74 0.72 -15.71
N GLN A 380 5.47 0.34 -15.85
CA GLN A 380 5.04 -1.05 -15.98
C GLN A 380 5.02 -1.47 -17.44
#